data_AF-A0A9J7XWC3-F1
#
_entry.id   AF-A0A9J7XWC3-F1
#
_cell.length_a   1.000
_cell.length_b   1.000
_cell.length_c   1.000
_cell.angle_alpha   90.00
_cell.angle_beta   90.00
_cell.angle_gamma   90.00
#
_symmetry.space_group_name_H-M   'P 1'
#
loop_
_entity.id
_entity.type
_entity.pdbx_description
1 polymer ?
#
loop_
_entity_poly.entity_id
_entity_poly.type
_entity_poly.pdbx_seq_one_letter_code
_entity_poly.pdbx_strand_id
1 'polypeptide(L)'
;MAKKDYLLDAAQQIRMALDREVNEDYEEAFSYYKNGVDLLLNGAQVDPNKESREAVKQKTTQYLKRAEEIFISYLQDNMSKGSTHLGVGDECA
;
A
#
# COMPACT_ATOMS: atom_id res chain seq x y z
N MET A 1 18.85 20.43 5.77
CA MET A 1 17.92 19.66 6.61
C MET A 1 16.99 18.94 5.64
N ALA A 2 17.00 17.61 5.53
CA ALA A 2 16.09 16.87 4.63
C ALA A 2 16.28 15.34 4.60
N LYS A 3 17.39 14.78 5.07
CA LYS A 3 17.67 13.33 4.89
C LYS A 3 17.06 12.41 5.93
N LYS A 4 16.70 12.92 7.11
CA LYS A 4 16.03 12.11 8.15
C LYS A 4 14.52 12.27 8.12
N ASP A 5 14.07 13.39 7.58
CA ASP A 5 12.66 13.76 7.59
C ASP A 5 11.85 12.80 6.72
N TYR A 6 12.33 12.46 5.51
CA TYR A 6 11.61 11.51 4.64
C TYR A 6 11.45 10.10 5.23
N LEU A 7 12.45 9.60 5.98
CA LEU A 7 12.35 8.29 6.65
C LEU A 7 11.33 8.34 7.78
N LEU A 8 11.30 9.46 8.51
CA LEU A 8 10.35 9.69 9.59
C LEU A 8 8.93 9.84 9.04
N ASP A 9 8.77 10.67 8.00
CA ASP A 9 7.50 10.91 7.32
C ASP A 9 6.98 9.61 6.72
N ALA A 10 7.83 8.84 6.01
CA ALA A 10 7.45 7.54 5.49
C ALA A 10 7.04 6.58 6.61
N ALA A 11 7.83 6.48 7.69
CA ALA A 11 7.48 5.64 8.83
C ALA A 11 6.16 6.06 9.48
N GLN A 12 5.86 7.36 9.53
CA GLN A 12 4.58 7.87 10.00
C GLN A 12 3.43 7.44 9.09
N GLN A 13 3.58 7.56 7.77
CA GLN A 13 2.58 7.08 6.81
C GLN A 13 2.32 5.57 6.99
N ILE A 14 3.39 4.75 7.09
CA ILE A 14 3.23 3.31 7.31
C ILE A 14 2.52 3.02 8.64
N ARG A 15 2.82 3.77 9.70
CA ARG A 15 2.12 3.61 10.99
C ARG A 15 0.64 3.95 10.88
N MET A 16 0.28 5.02 10.16
CA MET A 16 -1.11 5.37 9.89
C MET A 16 -1.80 4.29 9.06
N ALA A 17 -1.11 3.72 8.06
CA ALA A 17 -1.65 2.63 7.25
C ALA A 17 -2.00 1.40 8.10
N LEU A 18 -1.10 1.02 9.02
CA LEU A 18 -1.32 -0.11 9.94
C LEU A 18 -2.48 0.16 10.91
N ASP A 19 -2.58 1.38 11.43
CA ASP A 19 -3.71 1.78 12.29
C ASP A 19 -5.04 1.66 11.54
N ARG A 20 -5.07 2.11 10.28
CA ARG A 20 -6.25 1.97 9.40
C ARG A 20 -6.57 0.52 9.06
N GLU A 21 -5.57 -0.33 8.82
CA GLU A 21 -5.79 -1.78 8.68
C GLU A 21 -6.49 -2.39 9.90
N VAL A 22 -6.14 -1.94 11.12
CA VAL A 22 -6.77 -2.42 12.38
C VAL A 22 -8.20 -1.89 12.53
N ASN A 23 -8.47 -0.68 12.05
CA ASN A 23 -9.81 -0.10 12.01
C ASN A 23 -10.65 -0.61 10.82
N GLU A 24 -10.12 -1.54 10.02
CA GLU A 24 -10.77 -2.07 8.80
C GLU A 24 -11.00 -1.00 7.70
N ASP A 25 -10.36 0.17 7.84
CA ASP A 25 -10.38 1.29 6.88
C ASP A 25 -9.33 1.07 5.76
N TYR A 26 -9.52 0.02 4.97
CA TYR A 26 -8.56 -0.41 3.96
C TYR A 26 -8.33 0.60 2.82
N GLU A 27 -9.33 1.44 2.50
CA GLU A 27 -9.19 2.53 1.51
C GLU A 27 -8.16 3.57 1.96
N GLU A 28 -8.28 4.07 3.20
CA GLU A 28 -7.31 4.99 3.77
C GLU A 28 -5.96 4.30 3.97
N ALA A 29 -5.96 3.05 4.47
CA ALA A 29 -4.73 2.28 4.65
C ALA A 29 -3.91 2.19 3.35
N PHE A 30 -4.57 1.89 2.23
CA PHE A 30 -3.92 1.83 0.92
C PHE A 30 -3.33 3.18 0.50
N SER A 31 -4.05 4.28 0.73
CA SER A 31 -3.56 5.63 0.45
C SER A 31 -2.29 5.95 1.25
N TYR A 32 -2.28 5.65 2.55
CA TYR A 32 -1.11 5.83 3.41
C TYR A 32 0.08 4.97 2.97
N TYR A 33 -0.16 3.70 2.59
CA TYR A 33 0.91 2.87 2.02
C TYR A 33 1.52 3.48 0.77
N LYS A 34 0.69 4.02 -0.13
CA LYS A 34 1.14 4.69 -1.36
C LYS A 34 1.99 5.93 -1.06
N ASN A 35 1.54 6.78 -0.14
CA ASN A 35 2.26 7.98 0.30
C ASN A 35 3.60 7.63 0.98
N GLY A 36 3.61 6.63 1.87
CA GLY A 36 4.83 6.16 2.52
C GLY A 36 5.86 5.63 1.53
N VAL A 37 5.41 4.88 0.53
CA VAL A 37 6.25 4.37 -0.57
C VAL A 37 6.82 5.51 -1.42
N ASP A 38 6.01 6.52 -1.75
CA ASP A 38 6.44 7.68 -2.53
C ASP A 38 7.55 8.46 -1.82
N LEU A 39 7.38 8.71 -0.51
CA LEU A 39 8.39 9.36 0.33
C LEU A 39 9.70 8.58 0.37
N LEU A 40 9.63 7.25 0.49
CA LEU A 40 10.81 6.37 0.44
C LEU A 40 11.51 6.45 -0.92
N LEU A 41 10.77 6.45 -2.02
CA LEU A 41 11.34 6.55 -3.37
C LEU A 41 11.98 7.92 -3.62
N ASN A 42 11.31 9.00 -3.24
CA ASN A 42 11.83 10.36 -3.35
C ASN A 42 13.10 10.54 -2.50
N GLY A 43 13.10 10.02 -1.27
CA GLY A 43 14.28 9.99 -0.40
C GLY A 43 15.43 9.18 -0.99
N ALA A 44 15.13 8.00 -1.56
CA ALA A 44 16.13 7.15 -2.20
C ALA A 44 16.74 7.79 -3.46
N GLN A 45 16.05 8.70 -4.15
CA GLN A 45 16.65 9.41 -5.29
C GLN A 45 17.74 10.40 -4.86
N VAL A 46 17.53 11.07 -3.73
CA VAL A 46 18.47 12.07 -3.19
C VAL A 46 19.55 11.47 -2.28
N ASP A 47 19.45 10.16 -1.99
CA ASP A 47 20.40 9.46 -1.13
C ASP A 47 21.70 9.13 -1.87
N PRO A 48 22.86 9.64 -1.41
CA PRO A 48 24.14 9.39 -2.05
C PRO A 48 24.64 7.96 -1.82
N ASN A 49 24.16 7.29 -0.76
CA ASN A 49 24.61 5.95 -0.40
C ASN A 49 23.84 4.89 -1.19
N LYS A 50 24.54 4.06 -1.96
CA LYS A 50 23.93 2.94 -2.70
C LYS A 50 23.25 1.94 -1.77
N GLU A 51 23.86 1.64 -0.63
CA GLU A 51 23.34 0.66 0.32
C GLU A 51 22.01 1.13 0.93
N SER A 52 21.91 2.41 1.34
CA SER A 52 20.65 3.01 1.78
C SER A 52 19.58 2.95 0.69
N ARG A 53 19.92 3.23 -0.56
CA ARG A 53 18.96 3.17 -1.67
C ARG A 53 18.43 1.76 -1.89
N GLU A 54 19.30 0.77 -1.81
CA GLU A 54 18.89 -0.64 -1.95
C GLU A 54 18.03 -1.09 -0.77
N ALA A 55 18.41 -0.74 0.46
CA ALA A 55 17.61 -1.05 1.65
C ALA A 55 16.23 -0.39 1.60
N VAL A 56 16.16 0.87 1.17
CA VAL A 56 14.89 1.60 1.00
C VAL A 56 14.04 0.93 -0.07
N LYS A 57 14.60 0.60 -1.25
CA LYS A 57 13.88 -0.14 -2.31
C LYS A 57 13.32 -1.46 -1.81
N GLN A 58 14.11 -2.25 -1.08
CA GLN A 58 13.65 -3.52 -0.53
C GLN A 58 12.48 -3.34 0.46
N LYS A 59 12.55 -2.31 1.32
CA LYS A 59 11.43 -1.97 2.22
C LYS A 59 10.20 -1.50 1.45
N THR A 60 10.39 -0.63 0.45
CA THR A 60 9.32 -0.15 -0.43
C THR A 60 8.58 -1.31 -1.09
N THR A 61 9.30 -2.30 -1.62
CA THR A 61 8.68 -3.49 -2.22
C THR A 61 7.84 -4.29 -1.22
N GLN A 62 8.29 -4.43 0.04
CA GLN A 62 7.50 -5.11 1.07
C GLN A 62 6.19 -4.37 1.35
N TYR A 63 6.24 -3.05 1.48
CA TYR A 63 5.04 -2.24 1.69
C TYR A 63 4.11 -2.25 0.49
N LEU A 64 4.64 -2.26 -0.74
CA LEU A 64 3.84 -2.38 -1.96
C LEU A 64 3.11 -3.71 -2.03
N LYS A 65 3.77 -4.84 -1.74
CA LYS A 65 3.11 -6.15 -1.69
C LYS A 65 1.98 -6.16 -0.69
N ARG A 66 2.19 -5.58 0.50
CA ARG A 66 1.15 -5.48 1.52
C ARG A 66 -0.04 -4.63 1.05
N ALA A 67 0.23 -3.47 0.45
CA ALA A 67 -0.81 -2.61 -0.11
C ALA A 67 -1.60 -3.30 -1.23
N GLU A 68 -0.90 -4.07 -2.08
CA GLU A 68 -1.52 -4.87 -3.12
C GLU A 68 -2.39 -6.00 -2.55
N GLU A 69 -1.92 -6.71 -1.52
CA GLU A 69 -2.73 -7.71 -0.82
C GLU A 69 -3.99 -7.11 -0.20
N ILE A 70 -3.88 -5.94 0.42
CA ILE A 70 -5.03 -5.21 0.97
C ILE A 70 -6.00 -4.86 -0.15
N PHE A 71 -5.48 -4.34 -1.26
CA PHE A 71 -6.30 -3.98 -2.41
C PHE A 71 -7.01 -5.21 -2.97
N ILE A 72 -6.30 -6.32 -3.24
CA ILE A 72 -6.87 -7.54 -3.82
C ILE A 72 -7.89 -8.21 -2.87
N SER A 73 -7.58 -8.27 -1.57
CA SER A 73 -8.40 -9.01 -0.62
C SER A 73 -9.63 -8.24 -0.16
N TYR A 74 -9.51 -6.92 0.03
CA TYR A 74 -10.56 -6.09 0.64
C TYR A 74 -11.17 -5.07 -0.32
N LEU A 75 -10.37 -4.45 -1.20
CA LEU A 75 -10.86 -3.37 -2.08
C LEU A 75 -11.34 -3.89 -3.45
N GLN A 76 -10.72 -4.93 -3.98
CA GLN A 76 -11.00 -5.51 -5.30
C GLN A 76 -12.31 -6.28 -5.28
N ASP A 77 -12.63 -7.00 -4.21
CA ASP A 77 -13.95 -7.65 -4.06
C ASP A 77 -15.05 -6.57 -4.04
N ASN A 78 -14.83 -5.45 -3.34
CA ASN A 78 -15.75 -4.31 -3.31
C ASN A 78 -15.91 -3.62 -4.68
N MET A 79 -14.84 -3.51 -5.48
CA MET A 79 -14.91 -2.99 -6.86
C MET A 79 -15.51 -3.99 -7.86
N SER A 80 -15.31 -5.30 -7.66
CA SER A 80 -15.81 -6.33 -8.58
C SER A 80 -17.28 -6.66 -8.36
N LYS A 81 -17.83 -6.40 -7.15
CA LYS A 81 -19.27 -6.57 -6.86
C LYS A 81 -20.16 -5.55 -7.57
N GLY A 82 -19.58 -4.57 -8.27
CA GLY A 82 -20.31 -3.65 -9.15
C GLY A 82 -20.72 -4.24 -10.50
N SER A 83 -20.24 -5.44 -10.89
CA SER A 83 -20.62 -6.04 -12.18
C SER A 83 -20.43 -7.56 -12.24
N THR A 84 -21.28 -8.32 -11.54
CA THR A 84 -21.61 -9.70 -11.92
C THR A 84 -23.04 -10.07 -11.51
N HIS A 85 -24.02 -9.45 -12.18
CA HIS A 85 -25.22 -10.22 -12.54
C HIS A 85 -24.86 -11.04 -13.78
N LEU A 86 -24.14 -12.15 -13.60
CA LEU A 86 -23.97 -13.15 -14.66
C LEU A 86 -23.93 -14.55 -14.03
N GLY A 87 -25.11 -15.15 -14.02
CA GLY A 87 -25.31 -16.55 -14.38
C GLY A 87 -24.68 -17.60 -13.49
N VAL A 88 -25.40 -18.00 -12.44
CA VAL A 88 -25.48 -19.43 -12.12
C VAL A 88 -26.86 -19.88 -12.61
N GLY A 89 -26.86 -20.58 -13.74
CA GLY A 89 -28.06 -21.22 -14.27
C GLY A 89 -28.54 -22.27 -13.29
N ASP A 90 -29.68 -22.00 -12.67
CA ASP A 90 -30.53 -23.01 -12.05
C ASP A 90 -31.77 -23.13 -12.94
N GLU A 91 -31.82 -24.17 -13.77
CA GLU A 91 -33.08 -24.74 -14.22
C GLU A 91 -32.88 -26.24 -14.43
N CYS A 92 -33.06 -26.97 -13.34
CA CYS A 92 -33.46 -28.38 -13.35
C CYS A 92 -34.98 -28.43 -13.11
N ALA A 93 -35.77 -28.75 -14.13
CA ALA A 93 -37.04 -29.49 -14.04
C ALA A 93 -37.56 -29.85 -15.44
#